data_AF-A0A2N2PPJ5-F1
#
_entry.id   AF-A0A2N2PPJ5-F1
#
_cell.length_a   1.000
_cell.length_b   1.000
_cell.length_c   1.000
_cell.angle_alpha   90.00
_cell.angle_beta   90.00
_cell.angle_gamma   90.00
#
_symmetry.space_group_name_H-M   'P 1'
#
loop_
_entity.id
_entity.type
_entity.pdbx_description
1 polymer ?
#
loop_
_entity_poly.entity_id
_entity_poly.type
_entity_poly.pdbx_seq_one_letter_code
_entity_poly.pdbx_strand_id
1 'polypeptide(L)'
;GARLPAGRVPQVFVPGVEVECPSPEVGADVAVTGGNLLNVVGHAVGGCPDAGIQGVTFEWGDGSGDKLSLDGGQEQSFQYRHQYAQPGNYQVVVTAHDTRNQSAAWRQEVVIETPGVTAPALPNLRGRIVSAPEKATCGENLGDAVQVEVTNAGQAEVGQFSVGVYFSEDEQVTAADQLLLGGREFVDGLAAGQSVMVPMTGRNQIPTTVPEGTRDY
;
A
#
# COMPACT_ATOMS: atom_id res chain seq x y z
N GLY A 1 -58.97 58.71 36.33
CA GLY A 1 -57.94 57.72 35.96
C GLY A 1 -56.71 58.46 35.47
N ALA A 2 -55.58 58.30 36.15
CA ALA A 2 -54.33 58.94 35.74
C ALA A 2 -53.63 58.11 34.66
N ARG A 3 -53.25 58.73 33.54
CA ARG A 3 -52.36 58.14 32.53
C ARG A 3 -50.93 58.61 32.81
N LEU A 4 -49.99 57.65 32.83
CA LEU A 4 -48.56 57.94 32.89
C LEU A 4 -48.08 58.58 31.57
N PRO A 5 -47.16 59.56 31.60
CA PRO A 5 -46.61 60.13 30.39
C PRO A 5 -45.70 59.11 29.68
N ALA A 6 -45.79 59.06 28.35
CA ALA A 6 -44.93 58.22 27.53
C ALA A 6 -43.47 58.69 27.65
N GLY A 7 -42.61 57.88 28.26
CA GLY A 7 -41.17 58.08 28.23
C GLY A 7 -40.63 57.71 26.84
N ARG A 8 -39.87 58.61 26.20
CA ARG A 8 -39.07 58.23 25.03
C ARG A 8 -37.92 57.35 25.51
N VAL A 9 -37.83 56.14 24.96
CA VAL A 9 -36.62 55.33 25.07
C VAL A 9 -35.52 56.10 24.31
N PRO A 10 -34.39 56.48 24.95
CA PRO A 10 -33.29 57.08 24.20
C PRO A 10 -32.81 56.05 23.17
N GLN A 11 -32.78 56.43 21.89
CA GLN A 11 -32.10 55.62 20.88
C GLN A 11 -30.61 55.61 21.23
N VAL A 12 -30.14 54.48 21.76
CA VAL A 12 -28.71 54.22 21.92
C VAL A 12 -28.20 53.76 20.56
N PHE A 13 -28.11 54.68 19.61
CA PHE A 13 -27.29 54.50 18.42
C PHE A 13 -26.17 55.51 18.54
N VAL A 14 -24.97 55.06 18.88
CA VAL A 14 -23.77 55.90 18.86
C VAL A 14 -23.28 55.85 17.41
N PRO A 15 -23.50 56.90 16.59
CA PRO A 15 -22.99 56.91 15.23
C PRO A 15 -21.46 57.03 15.30
N GLY A 16 -20.73 56.13 14.65
CA GLY A 16 -19.28 56.26 14.49
C GLY A 16 -18.41 55.38 15.39
N VAL A 17 -18.96 54.39 16.11
CA VAL A 17 -18.12 53.27 16.57
C VAL A 17 -17.89 52.38 15.34
N GLU A 18 -16.71 52.49 14.76
CA GLU A 18 -16.27 51.61 13.69
C GLU A 18 -16.27 50.17 14.25
N VAL A 19 -17.09 49.29 13.68
CA VAL A 19 -17.09 47.89 14.06
C VAL A 19 -15.79 47.29 13.51
N GLU A 20 -14.81 47.09 14.40
CA GLU A 20 -13.63 46.31 14.05
C GLU A 20 -14.08 44.92 13.62
N CYS A 21 -13.74 44.59 12.39
CA CYS A 21 -14.37 43.56 11.62
C CYS A 21 -13.30 42.51 11.32
N PRO A 22 -13.34 41.32 11.95
CA PRO A 22 -12.30 40.32 11.76
C PRO A 22 -12.28 39.81 10.32
N SER A 23 -11.15 39.22 9.92
CA SER A 23 -11.05 38.48 8.66
C SER A 23 -11.97 37.26 8.67
N PRO A 24 -12.37 36.74 7.50
CA PRO A 24 -13.21 35.54 7.43
C PRO A 24 -12.54 34.34 8.10
N GLU A 25 -13.32 33.31 8.42
CA GLU A 25 -12.83 32.04 8.91
C GLU A 25 -12.97 30.96 7.83
N VAL A 26 -12.03 30.01 7.79
CA VAL A 26 -12.09 28.87 6.87
C VAL A 26 -11.53 27.62 7.54
N GLY A 27 -12.25 26.51 7.40
CA GLY A 27 -11.84 25.19 7.87
C GLY A 27 -12.16 24.13 6.83
N ALA A 28 -11.28 23.15 6.69
CA ALA A 28 -11.48 22.03 5.77
C ALA A 28 -10.97 20.72 6.36
N ASP A 29 -11.55 19.63 5.88
CA ASP A 29 -11.11 18.26 6.08
C ASP A 29 -10.66 17.66 4.75
N VAL A 30 -9.62 16.83 4.81
CA VAL A 30 -8.99 16.20 3.66
C VAL A 30 -9.07 14.69 3.75
N ALA A 31 -9.39 14.04 2.64
CA ALA A 31 -9.38 12.58 2.54
C ALA A 31 -8.75 12.14 1.22
N VAL A 32 -7.72 11.30 1.29
CA VAL A 32 -7.14 10.65 0.11
C VAL A 32 -8.01 9.44 -0.23
N THR A 33 -8.50 9.40 -1.46
CA THR A 33 -9.35 8.35 -2.02
C THR A 33 -8.69 7.79 -3.28
N GLY A 34 -8.74 6.47 -3.50
CA GLY A 34 -8.22 5.88 -4.75
C GLY A 34 -6.78 6.28 -5.12
N GLY A 35 -5.81 5.98 -4.24
CA GLY A 35 -4.37 6.21 -4.46
C GLY A 35 -3.99 7.70 -4.43
N ASN A 36 -4.36 8.44 -5.48
CA ASN A 36 -3.84 9.79 -5.76
C ASN A 36 -4.94 10.87 -5.87
N LEU A 37 -6.19 10.56 -5.55
CA LEU A 37 -7.30 11.51 -5.62
C LEU A 37 -7.60 12.08 -4.22
N LEU A 38 -7.29 13.34 -4.01
CA LEU A 38 -7.63 14.06 -2.79
C LEU A 38 -9.04 14.65 -2.89
N ASN A 39 -9.87 14.42 -1.87
CA ASN A 39 -11.14 15.10 -1.68
C ASN A 39 -11.04 16.08 -0.52
N VAL A 40 -11.44 17.33 -0.75
CA VAL A 40 -11.48 18.39 0.25
C VAL A 40 -12.93 18.80 0.47
N VAL A 41 -13.36 18.81 1.73
CA VAL A 41 -14.68 19.32 2.14
C VAL A 41 -14.45 20.36 3.20
N GLY A 42 -15.08 21.51 3.10
CA GLY A 42 -14.86 22.58 4.05
C GLY A 42 -16.00 23.56 4.14
N HIS A 43 -15.82 24.51 5.04
CA HIS A 43 -16.72 25.61 5.32
C HIS A 43 -15.94 26.91 5.47
N ALA A 44 -16.56 28.01 5.10
CA ALA A 44 -16.04 29.36 5.31
C ALA A 44 -17.14 30.29 5.81
N VAL A 45 -16.79 31.21 6.69
CA VAL A 45 -17.72 32.14 7.34
C VAL A 45 -17.17 33.55 7.26
N GLY A 46 -18.05 34.50 6.89
CA GLY A 46 -17.73 35.92 6.87
C GLY A 46 -17.40 36.44 8.27
N GLY A 47 -16.35 37.26 8.39
CA GLY A 47 -15.99 37.88 9.66
C GLY A 47 -16.92 39.02 10.08
N CYS A 48 -17.77 39.49 9.15
CA CYS A 48 -18.73 40.57 9.39
C CYS A 48 -20.12 40.26 8.82
N PRO A 49 -21.20 40.77 9.45
CA PRO A 49 -22.57 40.54 9.00
C PRO A 49 -22.87 40.98 7.55
N ASP A 50 -22.08 41.90 7.00
CA ASP A 50 -22.19 42.42 5.63
C ASP A 50 -20.98 42.06 4.74
N ALA A 51 -20.11 41.16 5.21
CA ALA A 51 -18.95 40.66 4.47
C ALA A 51 -19.04 39.12 4.33
N GLY A 52 -19.87 38.65 3.41
CA GLY A 52 -20.01 37.21 3.15
C GLY A 52 -18.92 36.67 2.23
N ILE A 53 -18.84 35.35 2.05
CA ILE A 53 -17.78 34.70 1.28
C ILE A 53 -18.14 34.69 -0.22
N GLN A 54 -17.33 35.38 -1.02
CA GLN A 54 -17.52 35.49 -2.48
C GLN A 54 -16.70 34.46 -3.28
N GLY A 55 -15.72 33.80 -2.65
CA GLY A 55 -14.98 32.75 -3.32
C GLY A 55 -13.97 32.03 -2.45
N VAL A 56 -13.48 30.91 -2.95
CA VAL A 56 -12.46 30.06 -2.34
C VAL A 56 -11.41 29.71 -3.39
N THR A 57 -10.14 29.79 -3.03
CA THR A 57 -9.04 29.34 -3.89
C THR A 57 -8.29 28.18 -3.25
N PHE A 58 -7.89 27.22 -4.07
CA PHE A 58 -7.16 26.02 -3.67
C PHE A 58 -5.76 26.06 -4.29
N GLU A 59 -4.73 25.85 -3.48
CA GLU A 59 -3.36 25.61 -3.93
C GLU A 59 -2.97 24.21 -3.47
N TRP A 60 -2.69 23.32 -4.42
CA TRP A 60 -2.51 21.90 -4.12
C TRP A 60 -1.08 21.52 -3.72
N GLY A 61 -0.14 22.46 -3.79
CA GLY A 61 1.27 22.21 -3.46
C GLY A 61 2.07 21.50 -4.55
N ASP A 62 1.44 21.07 -5.64
CA ASP A 62 2.08 20.50 -6.83
C ASP A 62 2.33 21.53 -7.95
N GLY A 63 2.09 22.81 -7.65
CA GLY A 63 2.16 23.92 -8.60
C GLY A 63 0.85 24.21 -9.33
N SER A 64 -0.19 23.39 -9.15
CA SER A 64 -1.54 23.66 -9.65
C SER A 64 -2.45 24.28 -8.59
N GLY A 65 -3.57 24.84 -9.04
CA GLY A 65 -4.57 25.44 -8.17
C GLY A 65 -5.89 25.72 -8.87
N ASP A 66 -6.94 25.83 -8.07
CA ASP A 66 -8.32 26.00 -8.52
C ASP A 66 -9.01 27.16 -7.82
N LYS A 67 -10.13 27.61 -8.41
CA LYS A 67 -10.95 28.70 -7.85
C LYS A 67 -12.43 28.33 -7.91
N LEU A 68 -13.13 28.59 -6.81
CA LEU A 68 -14.57 28.47 -6.68
C LEU A 68 -15.15 29.86 -6.42
N SER A 69 -16.04 30.32 -7.29
CA SER A 69 -16.82 31.55 -7.08
C SER A 69 -18.14 31.21 -6.38
N LEU A 70 -18.50 32.04 -5.40
CA LEU A 70 -19.69 31.87 -4.55
C LEU A 70 -20.55 33.13 -4.62
N ASP A 71 -21.77 33.05 -4.08
CA ASP A 71 -22.78 34.11 -4.18
C ASP A 71 -22.62 35.25 -3.15
N GLY A 72 -21.63 35.15 -2.24
CA GLY A 72 -21.43 36.15 -1.19
C GLY A 72 -22.25 35.90 0.08
N GLY A 73 -22.81 34.71 0.30
CA GLY A 73 -23.48 34.36 1.55
C GLY A 73 -22.56 34.35 2.78
N GLN A 74 -23.14 34.53 3.96
CA GLN A 74 -22.41 34.63 5.24
C GLN A 74 -21.70 33.32 5.62
N GLU A 75 -22.32 32.18 5.36
CA GLU A 75 -21.76 30.85 5.60
C GLU A 75 -21.81 30.07 4.29
N GLN A 76 -20.68 29.50 3.89
CA GLN A 76 -20.54 28.76 2.65
C GLN A 76 -19.89 27.41 2.93
N SER A 77 -20.43 26.36 2.31
CA SER A 77 -19.81 25.04 2.28
C SER A 77 -19.29 24.75 0.88
N PHE A 78 -18.20 24.01 0.79
CA PHE A 78 -17.59 23.66 -0.48
C PHE A 78 -17.03 22.24 -0.46
N GLN A 79 -16.98 21.64 -1.65
CA GLN A 79 -16.32 20.37 -1.89
C GLN A 79 -15.53 20.46 -3.20
N TYR A 80 -14.28 19.99 -3.17
CA TYR A 80 -13.42 19.94 -4.34
C TYR A 80 -12.59 18.65 -4.38
N ARG A 81 -12.18 18.24 -5.58
CA ARG A 81 -11.32 17.07 -5.77
C ARG A 81 -10.12 17.43 -6.63
N HIS A 82 -8.96 16.90 -6.28
CA HIS A 82 -7.71 17.09 -7.02
C HIS A 82 -7.00 15.75 -7.22
N GLN A 83 -6.47 15.52 -8.43
CA GLN A 83 -5.75 14.30 -8.75
C GLN A 83 -4.26 14.59 -8.95
N TYR A 84 -3.44 14.04 -8.06
CA TYR A 84 -1.99 14.21 -8.12
C TYR A 84 -1.37 13.27 -9.16
N ALA A 85 -0.52 13.84 -10.02
CA ALA A 85 0.20 13.08 -11.04
C ALA A 85 1.33 12.22 -10.45
N GLN A 86 1.88 12.64 -9.31
CA GLN A 86 3.02 11.99 -8.67
C GLN A 86 2.74 11.77 -7.17
N PRO A 87 3.33 10.73 -6.58
CA PRO A 87 3.37 10.58 -5.13
C PRO A 87 4.26 11.67 -4.53
N GLY A 88 3.97 12.08 -3.30
CA GLY A 88 4.72 13.11 -2.60
C GLY A 88 3.99 13.68 -1.39
N ASN A 89 4.69 14.54 -0.66
CA ASN A 89 4.11 15.35 0.41
C ASN A 89 3.73 16.70 -0.17
N TYR A 90 2.46 17.08 0.01
CA TYR A 90 1.92 18.30 -0.55
C TYR A 90 1.33 19.17 0.56
N GLN A 91 1.69 20.44 0.57
CA GLN A 91 1.02 21.42 1.42
C GLN A 91 -0.19 21.97 0.66
N VAL A 92 -1.38 21.54 1.08
CA VAL A 92 -2.65 22.04 0.55
C VAL A 92 -3.00 23.33 1.27
N VAL A 93 -3.35 24.37 0.52
CA VAL A 93 -3.78 25.67 1.03
C VAL A 93 -5.18 25.96 0.48
N VAL A 94 -6.13 26.23 1.38
CA VAL A 94 -7.48 26.66 1.04
C VAL A 94 -7.66 28.08 1.55
N THR A 95 -7.93 29.04 0.65
CA THR A 95 -8.09 30.45 1.01
C THR A 95 -9.51 30.92 0.70
N ALA A 96 -10.24 31.36 1.72
CA ALA A 96 -11.54 32.00 1.55
C ALA A 96 -11.36 33.50 1.33
N HIS A 97 -12.21 34.09 0.49
CA HIS A 97 -12.24 35.51 0.16
C HIS A 97 -13.64 36.07 0.41
N ASP A 98 -13.75 37.12 1.21
CA ASP A 98 -15.03 37.79 1.48
C ASP A 98 -15.36 38.89 0.45
N THR A 99 -16.58 39.42 0.47
CA THR A 99 -17.04 40.50 -0.42
C THR A 99 -16.35 41.85 -0.19
N ARG A 100 -15.55 41.98 0.87
CA ARG A 100 -14.69 43.14 1.16
C ARG A 100 -13.23 42.88 0.78
N ASN A 101 -12.94 41.78 0.08
CA ASN A 101 -11.59 41.33 -0.29
C ASN A 101 -10.65 41.04 0.90
N GLN A 102 -11.18 40.71 2.08
CA GLN A 102 -10.39 40.07 3.13
C GLN A 102 -10.32 38.57 2.89
N SER A 103 -9.26 37.95 3.41
CA SER A 103 -9.00 36.54 3.20
C SER A 103 -8.46 35.87 4.45
N ALA A 104 -8.73 34.58 4.58
CA ALA A 104 -8.08 33.69 5.53
C ALA A 104 -7.74 32.37 4.86
N ALA A 105 -6.70 31.71 5.37
CA ALA A 105 -6.17 30.49 4.79
C ALA A 105 -6.11 29.35 5.81
N TRP A 106 -6.58 28.19 5.39
CA TRP A 106 -6.36 26.91 6.05
C TRP A 106 -5.25 26.14 5.33
N ARG A 107 -4.42 25.42 6.07
CA ARG A 107 -3.25 24.69 5.56
C ARG A 107 -3.16 23.30 6.17
N GLN A 108 -2.84 22.31 5.35
CA GLN A 108 -2.59 20.94 5.80
C GLN A 108 -1.59 20.24 4.89
N GLU A 109 -0.68 19.49 5.50
CA GLU A 109 0.19 18.56 4.77
C GLU A 109 -0.57 17.26 4.50
N VAL A 110 -0.58 16.82 3.24
CA VAL A 110 -1.15 15.55 2.81
C VAL A 110 -0.08 14.69 2.16
N VAL A 111 -0.12 13.39 2.43
CA VAL A 111 0.79 12.41 1.84
C VAL A 111 0.05 11.68 0.73
N ILE A 112 0.59 11.73 -0.48
CA ILE A 112 0.10 10.97 -1.63
C ILE A 112 1.09 9.84 -1.86
N GLU A 113 0.62 8.61 -1.72
CA GLU A 113 1.46 7.42 -1.86
C GLU A 113 1.47 6.94 -3.31
N THR A 114 2.48 6.14 -3.66
CA THR A 114 2.42 5.39 -4.91
C THR A 114 1.26 4.39 -4.81
N PRO A 115 0.42 4.24 -5.86
CA PRO A 115 -0.46 3.08 -5.95
C PRO A 115 0.40 1.84 -5.78
N GLY A 116 0.13 1.05 -4.74
CA GLY A 116 1.02 -0.03 -4.32
C GLY A 116 1.35 -0.96 -5.49
N VAL A 117 2.60 -0.91 -5.97
CA VAL A 117 3.13 -1.95 -6.84
C VAL A 117 3.51 -3.10 -5.91
N THR A 118 2.60 -4.05 -5.73
CA THR A 118 2.96 -5.29 -5.04
C THR A 118 4.08 -5.97 -5.82
N ALA A 119 5.18 -6.28 -5.15
CA ALA A 119 6.28 -7.02 -5.75
C ALA A 119 5.75 -8.32 -6.38
N PRO A 120 6.29 -8.77 -7.53
CA PRO A 120 5.86 -10.02 -8.13
C PRO A 120 6.02 -11.17 -7.13
N ALA A 121 4.98 -11.99 -6.98
CA ALA A 121 5.07 -13.20 -6.20
C ALA A 121 6.12 -14.14 -6.84
N LEU A 122 6.98 -14.75 -6.02
CA LEU A 122 8.04 -15.64 -6.49
C LEU A 122 7.83 -17.07 -5.92
N PRO A 123 8.13 -18.12 -6.70
CA PRO A 123 8.15 -19.49 -6.19
C PRO A 123 9.38 -19.72 -5.29
N ASN A 124 9.30 -20.68 -4.37
CA ASN A 124 10.41 -21.08 -3.51
C ASN A 124 10.32 -22.58 -3.21
N LEU A 125 11.01 -23.39 -4.00
CA LEU A 125 11.02 -24.85 -3.83
C LEU A 125 12.01 -25.28 -2.75
N ARG A 126 11.53 -26.12 -1.84
CA ARG A 126 12.33 -26.78 -0.80
C ARG A 126 12.10 -28.29 -0.90
N GLY A 127 13.18 -29.06 -0.98
CA GLY A 127 13.12 -30.52 -0.99
C GLY A 127 13.56 -31.11 0.33
N ARG A 128 12.99 -32.26 0.71
CA ARG A 128 13.40 -33.06 1.86
C ARG A 128 13.27 -34.53 1.53
N ILE A 129 14.35 -35.30 1.71
CA ILE A 129 14.29 -36.76 1.62
C ILE A 129 13.49 -37.28 2.82
N VAL A 130 12.44 -38.06 2.58
CA VAL A 130 11.56 -38.60 3.63
C VAL A 130 11.65 -40.12 3.76
N SER A 131 12.20 -40.78 2.75
CA SER A 131 12.53 -42.20 2.76
C SER A 131 13.79 -42.41 1.94
N ALA A 132 14.73 -43.19 2.45
CA ALA A 132 15.89 -43.71 1.73
C ALA A 132 16.46 -44.93 2.49
N PRO A 133 17.11 -45.89 1.81
CA PRO A 133 17.75 -47.03 2.46
C PRO A 133 18.93 -46.61 3.33
N GLU A 134 19.04 -47.12 4.57
CA GLU A 134 20.18 -46.85 5.47
C GLU A 134 21.54 -47.29 4.90
N LYS A 135 21.53 -48.24 3.97
CA LYS A 135 22.71 -48.79 3.31
C LYS A 135 22.39 -49.09 1.86
N ALA A 136 23.37 -48.87 0.99
CA ALA A 136 23.32 -49.26 -0.41
C ALA A 136 24.71 -49.70 -0.88
N THR A 137 24.75 -50.58 -1.87
CA THR A 137 25.98 -51.05 -2.51
C THR A 137 26.28 -50.26 -3.78
N CYS A 138 27.55 -50.16 -4.15
CA CYS A 138 27.95 -49.51 -5.40
C CYS A 138 27.27 -50.17 -6.60
N GLY A 139 26.64 -49.38 -7.46
CA GLY A 139 25.87 -49.88 -8.59
C GLY A 139 24.46 -50.37 -8.23
N GLU A 140 24.02 -50.28 -6.98
CA GLU A 140 22.64 -50.61 -6.59
C GLU A 140 21.66 -49.59 -7.17
N ASN A 141 20.52 -50.07 -7.67
CA ASN A 141 19.42 -49.23 -8.12
C ASN A 141 18.47 -49.01 -6.94
N LEU A 142 18.36 -47.77 -6.48
CA LEU A 142 17.51 -47.44 -5.34
C LEU A 142 16.02 -47.29 -5.70
N GLY A 143 15.70 -46.95 -6.94
CA GLY A 143 14.33 -46.72 -7.38
C GLY A 143 13.50 -45.90 -6.38
N ASP A 144 12.24 -46.30 -6.20
CA ASP A 144 11.25 -45.65 -5.34
C ASP A 144 11.49 -45.85 -3.83
N ALA A 145 12.55 -46.57 -3.44
CA ALA A 145 13.00 -46.60 -2.05
C ALA A 145 13.42 -45.21 -1.56
N VAL A 146 13.79 -44.32 -2.50
CA VAL A 146 14.00 -42.89 -2.22
C VAL A 146 12.71 -42.11 -2.51
N GLN A 147 12.22 -41.38 -1.52
CA GLN A 147 11.08 -40.48 -1.65
C GLN A 147 11.45 -39.09 -1.18
N VAL A 148 11.10 -38.09 -1.98
CA VAL A 148 11.37 -36.68 -1.70
C VAL A 148 10.05 -35.93 -1.55
N GLU A 149 9.86 -35.26 -0.41
CA GLU A 149 8.82 -34.24 -0.28
C GLU A 149 9.35 -32.93 -0.84
N VAL A 150 8.60 -32.32 -1.76
CA VAL A 150 8.89 -30.99 -2.28
C VAL A 150 7.77 -30.03 -1.88
N THR A 151 8.12 -28.93 -1.25
CA THR A 151 7.20 -27.85 -0.85
C THR A 151 7.52 -26.57 -1.62
N ASN A 152 6.50 -25.93 -2.18
CA ASN A 152 6.62 -24.56 -2.66
C ASN A 152 6.28 -23.59 -1.52
N ALA A 153 7.28 -23.17 -0.76
CA ALA A 153 7.14 -22.18 0.31
C ALA A 153 7.03 -20.72 -0.22
N GLY A 154 6.95 -20.55 -1.54
CA GLY A 154 6.83 -19.26 -2.21
C GLY A 154 5.39 -18.74 -2.23
N GLN A 155 5.20 -17.61 -2.91
CA GLN A 155 3.88 -16.98 -3.09
C GLN A 155 3.36 -17.11 -4.53
N ALA A 156 4.16 -17.65 -5.44
CA ALA A 156 3.74 -17.95 -6.81
C ALA A 156 3.84 -19.44 -7.11
N GLU A 157 3.01 -19.90 -8.05
CA GLU A 157 3.10 -21.23 -8.64
C GLU A 157 4.44 -21.42 -9.37
N VAL A 158 4.97 -22.64 -9.31
CA VAL A 158 6.06 -23.08 -10.18
C VAL A 158 5.49 -24.00 -11.26
N GLY A 159 5.91 -23.78 -12.51
CA GLY A 159 5.64 -24.72 -13.60
C GLY A 159 6.49 -25.99 -13.49
N GLN A 160 6.63 -26.73 -14.59
CA GLN A 160 7.35 -28.00 -14.56
C GLN A 160 8.78 -27.86 -14.02
N PHE A 161 9.15 -28.74 -13.09
CA PHE A 161 10.50 -28.83 -12.54
C PHE A 161 10.93 -30.29 -12.40
N SER A 162 12.23 -30.52 -12.20
CA SER A 162 12.78 -31.85 -11.98
C SER A 162 13.39 -31.96 -10.59
N VAL A 163 13.20 -33.12 -9.94
CA VAL A 163 13.81 -33.50 -8.68
C VAL A 163 14.87 -34.55 -8.97
N GLY A 164 16.09 -34.34 -8.48
CA GLY A 164 17.17 -35.31 -8.56
C GLY A 164 17.88 -35.40 -7.22
N VAL A 165 18.36 -36.59 -6.90
CA VAL A 165 19.08 -36.88 -5.65
C VAL A 165 20.57 -36.97 -5.96
N TYR A 166 21.36 -36.22 -5.19
CA TYR A 166 22.80 -36.17 -5.31
C TYR A 166 23.45 -36.95 -4.18
N PHE A 167 24.52 -37.65 -4.51
CA PHE A 167 25.44 -38.25 -3.56
C PHE A 167 26.46 -37.19 -3.15
N SER A 168 26.33 -36.70 -1.92
CA SER A 168 27.22 -35.71 -1.30
C SER A 168 28.12 -36.35 -0.24
N GLU A 169 29.30 -35.76 -0.03
CA GLU A 169 30.18 -36.13 1.08
C GLU A 169 29.89 -35.33 2.35
N ASP A 170 29.12 -34.25 2.25
CA ASP A 170 28.77 -33.34 3.33
C ASP A 170 27.33 -32.80 3.22
N GLU A 171 26.93 -31.93 4.14
CA GLU A 171 25.59 -31.33 4.20
C GLU A 171 25.32 -30.26 3.11
N GLN A 172 26.30 -29.93 2.26
CA GLN A 172 26.19 -28.88 1.25
C GLN A 172 26.16 -29.49 -0.16
N VAL A 173 24.98 -29.48 -0.77
CA VAL A 173 24.87 -29.93 -2.18
C VAL A 173 25.46 -28.89 -3.13
N THR A 174 26.56 -29.23 -3.78
CA THR A 174 27.30 -28.44 -4.76
C THR A 174 27.35 -29.13 -6.13
N ALA A 175 27.92 -28.43 -7.12
CA ALA A 175 28.13 -29.00 -8.46
C ALA A 175 29.18 -30.13 -8.50
N ALA A 176 29.91 -30.36 -7.40
CA ALA A 176 30.86 -31.46 -7.28
C ALA A 176 30.18 -32.80 -6.92
N ASP A 177 28.96 -32.74 -6.37
CA ASP A 177 28.24 -33.93 -5.92
C ASP A 177 27.70 -34.73 -7.09
N GLN A 178 27.72 -36.05 -6.94
CA GLN A 178 27.39 -36.94 -8.03
C GLN A 178 25.90 -37.24 -8.01
N LEU A 179 25.18 -36.80 -9.04
CA LEU A 179 23.78 -37.19 -9.24
C LEU A 179 23.67 -38.72 -9.35
N LEU A 180 22.70 -39.32 -8.66
CA LEU A 180 22.39 -40.74 -8.84
C LEU A 180 22.05 -41.03 -10.31
N LEU A 181 22.67 -42.07 -10.88
CA LEU A 181 22.62 -42.31 -12.32
C LEU A 181 21.19 -42.67 -12.74
N GLY A 182 20.64 -41.91 -13.69
CA GLY A 182 19.29 -42.09 -14.22
C GLY A 182 18.14 -41.62 -13.31
N GLY A 183 18.44 -40.77 -12.31
CA GLY A 183 17.53 -40.38 -11.24
C GLY A 183 16.99 -38.95 -11.28
N ARG A 184 16.27 -38.57 -12.33
CA ARG A 184 15.49 -37.32 -12.34
C ARG A 184 14.01 -37.63 -12.53
N GLU A 185 13.21 -37.16 -11.60
CA GLU A 185 11.75 -37.19 -11.70
C GLU A 185 11.22 -35.82 -12.05
N PHE A 186 10.16 -35.77 -12.85
CA PHE A 186 9.54 -34.51 -13.28
C PHE A 186 8.20 -34.33 -12.57
N VAL A 187 7.96 -33.10 -12.11
CA VAL A 187 6.69 -32.67 -11.53
C VAL A 187 6.14 -31.57 -12.43
N ASP A 188 4.88 -31.70 -12.86
CA ASP A 188 4.28 -30.77 -13.84
C ASP A 188 4.09 -29.34 -13.31
N GLY A 189 4.05 -29.17 -12.00
CA GLY A 189 3.99 -27.88 -11.33
C GLY A 189 3.62 -28.02 -9.85
N LEU A 190 3.77 -26.94 -9.10
CA LEU A 190 3.39 -26.89 -7.69
C LEU A 190 2.91 -25.49 -7.30
N ALA A 191 1.63 -25.38 -6.95
CA ALA A 191 1.04 -24.13 -6.48
C ALA A 191 1.69 -23.66 -5.17
N ALA A 192 1.61 -22.35 -4.91
CA ALA A 192 2.14 -21.75 -3.69
C ALA A 192 1.53 -22.42 -2.43
N GLY A 193 2.39 -22.75 -1.45
CA GLY A 193 2.02 -23.40 -0.21
C GLY A 193 1.69 -24.90 -0.32
N GLN A 194 1.76 -25.50 -1.50
CA GLN A 194 1.51 -26.93 -1.67
C GLN A 194 2.80 -27.75 -1.47
N SER A 195 2.61 -29.01 -1.07
CA SER A 195 3.64 -30.05 -1.05
C SER A 195 3.26 -31.19 -1.99
N VAL A 196 4.25 -31.83 -2.57
CA VAL A 196 4.09 -33.05 -3.37
C VAL A 196 5.13 -34.08 -2.94
N MET A 197 4.70 -35.34 -2.88
CA MET A 197 5.57 -36.49 -2.66
C MET A 197 6.05 -37.01 -4.01
N VAL A 198 7.36 -37.05 -4.20
CA VAL A 198 8.00 -37.49 -5.45
C VAL A 198 8.76 -38.79 -5.18
N PRO A 199 8.17 -39.96 -5.51
CA PRO A 199 8.88 -41.23 -5.49
C PRO A 199 9.88 -41.28 -6.64
N MET A 200 11.13 -41.62 -6.36
CA MET A 200 12.20 -41.65 -7.36
C MET A 200 12.13 -42.91 -8.23
N THR A 201 11.19 -43.02 -9.16
CA THR A 201 10.98 -44.23 -9.99
C THR A 201 12.07 -44.55 -11.03
N GLY A 202 12.95 -43.59 -11.35
CA GLY A 202 14.11 -43.79 -12.23
C GLY A 202 15.11 -44.83 -11.72
N ARG A 203 16.18 -45.07 -12.50
CA ARG A 203 17.21 -46.06 -12.14
C ARG A 203 18.03 -45.71 -10.89
N ASN A 204 17.97 -44.45 -10.43
CA ASN A 204 18.58 -43.90 -9.21
C ASN A 204 19.78 -44.71 -8.68
N GLN A 205 20.75 -44.94 -9.56
CA GLN A 205 21.78 -45.95 -9.31
C GLN A 205 22.95 -45.31 -8.58
N ILE A 206 23.40 -45.96 -7.50
CA ILE A 206 24.60 -45.57 -6.77
C ILE A 206 25.79 -45.62 -7.75
N PRO A 207 26.58 -44.54 -7.91
CA PRO A 207 27.73 -44.56 -8.80
C PRO A 207 28.73 -45.66 -8.41
N THR A 208 29.31 -46.36 -9.39
CA THR A 208 30.22 -47.49 -9.15
C THR A 208 31.63 -47.09 -8.71
N THR A 209 31.91 -45.79 -8.68
CA THR A 209 33.21 -45.20 -8.32
C THR A 209 33.24 -44.64 -6.89
N VAL A 210 32.18 -44.88 -6.10
CA VAL A 210 32.08 -44.39 -4.72
C VAL A 210 32.96 -45.25 -3.81
N PRO A 211 33.89 -44.66 -3.02
CA PRO A 211 34.65 -45.39 -2.02
C PRO A 211 33.76 -45.92 -0.88
N GLU A 212 34.10 -47.08 -0.30
CA GLU A 212 33.38 -47.65 0.86
C GLU A 212 33.41 -46.71 2.08
N GLY A 213 32.27 -46.56 2.78
CA GLY A 213 32.16 -45.75 4.00
C GLY A 213 30.71 -45.46 4.43
N THR A 214 30.52 -44.93 5.65
CA THR A 214 29.23 -44.40 6.13
C THR A 214 29.13 -42.92 5.75
N ARG A 215 28.00 -42.49 5.19
CA ARG A 215 27.76 -41.10 4.79
C ARG A 215 26.33 -40.70 5.15
N ASP A 216 26.17 -39.46 5.57
CA ASP A 216 24.88 -38.86 5.91
C ASP A 216 24.34 -38.11 4.67
N TYR A 217 23.05 -38.23 4.37
CA TYR A 217 22.35 -37.64 3.21
C TYR A 217 21.03 -36.97 3.61
#